data_AF-A0A0F5NHG7-F1
#
_entry.id   AF-A0A0F5NHG7-F1
#
_cell.length_a   1.000
_cell.length_b   1.000
_cell.length_c   1.000
_cell.angle_alpha   90.00
_cell.angle_beta   90.00
_cell.angle_gamma   90.00
#
_symmetry.space_group_name_H-M   'P 1'
#
loop_
_entity.id
_entity.type
_entity.pdbx_description
1 polymer ?
#
loop_
_entity_poly.entity_id
_entity_poly.type
_entity_poly.pdbx_seq_one_letter_code
_entity_poly.pdbx_strand_id
1 'polypeptide(L)' 'MSWAKREAKALADTTLTGDALLAELEDYVRAHNPQLTDVRLERATATEEYDTGAQPPRRWYVVAYLADDGEGYGVRP' A
#
# COMPACT_ATOMS: atom_id res chain seq x y z
N MET A 1 5.19 7.51 19.15
CA MET A 1 5.61 6.90 17.88
C MET A 1 4.97 5.52 17.84
N SER A 2 3.71 5.46 17.43
CA SER A 2 2.95 4.20 17.46
C SER A 2 2.71 3.81 16.03
N TRP A 3 3.58 2.97 15.51
CA TRP A 3 3.42 2.41 14.18
C TRP A 3 2.36 1.31 14.23
N ALA A 4 1.26 1.51 13.53
CA ALA A 4 0.23 0.50 13.37
C ALA A 4 0.48 -0.31 12.10
N LYS A 5 0.51 -1.63 12.24
CA LYS A 5 0.52 -2.51 11.08
C LYS A 5 -0.85 -2.51 10.42
N ARG A 6 -0.88 -2.09 9.17
CA ARG A 6 -2.07 -1.97 8.34
C ARG A 6 -1.82 -2.75 7.06
N GLU A 7 -2.91 -3.19 6.45
CA GLU A 7 -2.89 -3.81 5.14
C GLU A 7 -3.78 -2.97 4.23
N ALA A 8 -3.32 -2.67 3.02
CA ALA A 8 -4.12 -2.02 2.00
C ALA A 8 -4.00 -2.77 0.68
N LYS A 9 -5.03 -2.58 -0.15
CA LYS A 9 -5.02 -3.03 -1.52
C LYS A 9 -4.56 -1.86 -2.38
N ALA A 10 -3.43 -2.03 -3.05
CA ALA A 10 -2.86 -1.04 -3.94
C ALA A 10 -2.79 -1.61 -5.36
N LEU A 11 -3.05 -0.76 -6.34
CA LEU A 11 -3.02 -1.13 -7.74
C LEU A 11 -1.67 -0.67 -8.30
N ALA A 12 -0.96 -1.58 -8.96
CA ALA A 12 0.28 -1.23 -9.62
C ALA A 12 0.38 -1.86 -11.01
N ASP A 13 1.12 -1.19 -11.88
CA ASP A 13 1.36 -1.63 -13.25
C ASP A 13 2.22 -2.89 -13.26
N THR A 14 1.75 -3.92 -13.97
CA THR A 14 2.44 -5.23 -14.02
C THR A 14 3.79 -5.15 -14.73
N THR A 15 4.03 -4.08 -15.48
CA THR A 15 5.31 -3.78 -16.12
C THR A 15 6.36 -3.28 -15.13
N LEU A 16 5.95 -2.80 -13.94
CA LEU A 16 6.86 -2.36 -12.89
C LEU A 16 7.37 -3.55 -12.08
N THR A 17 8.66 -3.53 -11.77
CA THR A 17 9.32 -4.59 -11.00
C THR A 17 10.33 -3.97 -10.02
N GLY A 18 10.66 -4.71 -8.95
CA GLY A 18 11.61 -4.26 -7.94
C GLY A 18 11.18 -2.95 -7.26
N ASP A 19 12.10 -1.99 -7.17
CA ASP A 19 11.87 -0.70 -6.51
C ASP A 19 10.79 0.16 -7.17
N ALA A 20 10.64 0.09 -8.50
CA ALA A 20 9.62 0.87 -9.19
C ALA A 20 8.20 0.43 -8.80
N LEU A 21 8.00 -0.89 -8.64
CA LEU A 21 6.75 -1.45 -8.16
C LEU A 21 6.47 -0.99 -6.71
N LEU A 22 7.48 -1.07 -5.85
CA LEU A 22 7.34 -0.66 -4.45
C LEU A 22 7.02 0.84 -4.32
N ALA A 23 7.67 1.69 -5.11
CA ALA A 23 7.43 3.13 -5.12
C ALA A 23 5.99 3.46 -5.55
N GLU A 24 5.49 2.82 -6.60
CA GLU A 24 4.10 3.05 -7.06
C GLU A 24 3.07 2.56 -6.03
N LEU A 25 3.30 1.41 -5.41
CA LEU A 25 2.44 0.90 -4.35
C LEU A 25 2.43 1.83 -3.13
N GLU A 26 3.58 2.37 -2.74
CA GLU A 26 3.68 3.33 -1.63
C GLU A 26 2.93 4.63 -1.97
N ASP A 27 3.13 5.15 -3.18
CA ASP A 27 2.45 6.36 -3.66
C ASP A 27 0.93 6.17 -3.67
N TYR A 28 0.44 5.03 -4.16
CA TYR A 28 -0.99 4.69 -4.15
C TYR A 28 -1.57 4.67 -2.72
N VAL A 29 -0.86 4.04 -1.78
CA VAL A 29 -1.28 3.99 -0.37
C VAL A 29 -1.30 5.39 0.23
N ARG A 30 -0.27 6.20 -0.02
CA ARG A 30 -0.18 7.59 0.46
C ARG A 30 -1.29 8.46 -0.12
N ALA A 31 -1.58 8.33 -1.42
CA ALA A 31 -2.65 9.05 -2.10
C ALA A 31 -4.04 8.69 -1.57
N HIS A 32 -4.28 7.41 -1.25
CA HIS A 32 -5.56 6.96 -0.67
C HIS A 32 -5.68 7.22 0.83
N ASN A 33 -4.57 7.43 1.54
CA ASN A 33 -4.57 7.63 2.98
C ASN A 33 -3.83 8.93 3.34
N PRO A 34 -4.41 10.11 3.01
CA PRO A 34 -3.79 11.41 3.29
C PRO A 34 -3.63 11.71 4.78
N GLN A 35 -4.28 10.93 5.65
CA GLN A 35 -4.18 10.99 7.10
C GLN A 35 -2.90 10.35 7.68
N LEU A 36 -2.19 9.55 6.88
CA LEU A 36 -0.97 8.89 7.33
C LEU A 36 0.21 9.84 7.17
N THR A 37 0.94 10.09 8.25
CA THR A 37 2.08 11.02 8.23
C THR A 37 3.33 10.32 7.72
N ASP A 38 3.50 9.05 8.10
CA ASP A 38 4.57 8.19 7.64
C ASP A 38 4.00 6.83 7.23
N VAL A 39 4.42 6.31 6.09
CA VAL A 39 4.00 5.02 5.53
C VAL A 39 5.24 4.28 5.11
N ARG A 40 5.42 3.08 5.66
CA ARG A 40 6.53 2.21 5.34
C ARG A 40 6.03 0.83 4.92
N LEU A 41 6.19 0.52 3.64
CA LEU A 41 5.87 -0.82 3.12
C LEU A 41 6.79 -1.87 3.76
N GLU A 42 6.20 -2.92 4.31
CA GLU A 42 6.94 -4.10 4.79
C GLU A 42 6.92 -5.24 3.78
N ARG A 43 5.78 -5.45 3.11
CA ARG A 43 5.57 -6.54 2.18
C ARG A 43 4.53 -6.16 1.14
N ALA A 44 4.77 -6.53 -0.11
CA ALA A 44 3.78 -6.48 -1.18
C ALA A 44 3.51 -7.90 -1.69
N THR A 45 2.27 -8.35 -1.59
CA THR A 45 1.83 -9.66 -2.07
C THR A 45 0.94 -9.46 -3.29
N ALA A 46 1.36 -9.96 -4.44
CA ALA A 46 0.57 -9.89 -5.66
C ALA A 46 -0.67 -10.78 -5.55
N THR A 47 -1.86 -10.24 -5.80
CA THR A 47 -3.11 -11.01 -5.80
C THR A 47 -3.40 -11.60 -7.18
N GLU A 48 -4.37 -12.49 -7.32
CA GLU A 48 -4.78 -13.00 -8.63
C GLU A 48 -5.75 -12.05 -9.37
N GLU A 49 -6.00 -10.86 -8.81
CA GLU A 49 -6.87 -9.85 -9.41
C GLU A 49 -6.08 -8.88 -10.28
N TYR A 50 -6.52 -8.74 -11.54
CA TYR A 50 -5.95 -7.84 -12.52
C TYR A 50 -7.00 -6.82 -12.95
N ASP A 51 -6.59 -5.56 -13.04
CA ASP A 51 -7.36 -4.52 -13.68
C ASP A 51 -6.96 -4.47 -15.16
N THR A 52 -7.82 -5.03 -16.01
CA THR A 52 -7.67 -5.04 -17.46
C THR A 52 -8.30 -3.82 -18.13
N GLY A 53 -8.84 -2.88 -17.35
CA GLY A 53 -9.45 -1.65 -17.83
C GLY A 53 -8.42 -0.57 -18.19
N ALA A 54 -7.21 -0.64 -17.61
CA ALA A 54 -6.08 0.20 -17.95
C ALA A 54 -5.08 -0.53 -18.88
N GLN A 55 -4.40 0.22 -19.75
CA GLN A 55 -3.26 -0.25 -20.54
C GLN A 55 -2.05 0.63 -20.20
N PRO A 56 -0.98 0.07 -19.59
CA PRO A 56 -0.71 -1.35 -19.37
C PRO A 56 -1.62 -2.00 -18.30
N PRO A 57 -1.79 -3.34 -18.34
CA PRO A 57 -2.64 -4.04 -17.38
C PRO A 57 -2.04 -3.90 -15.98
N ARG A 58 -2.89 -3.53 -15.03
CA ARG A 58 -2.50 -3.37 -13.65
C ARG A 58 -2.91 -4.59 -12.85
N ARG A 59 -2.19 -4.85 -11.77
CA ARG A 59 -2.48 -5.96 -10.86
C ARG A 59 -2.72 -5.40 -9.48
N TRP A 60 -3.63 -6.02 -8.76
CA TRP A 60 -3.86 -5.68 -7.37
C TRP A 60 -2.82 -6.37 -6.50
N TYR A 61 -2.24 -5.61 -5.57
CA TYR A 61 -1.29 -6.08 -4.58
C TYR A 61 -1.85 -5.79 -3.20
N VAL A 62 -1.82 -6.79 -2.33
CA VAL A 62 -2.04 -6.60 -0.90
C VAL A 62 -0.72 -6.19 -0.29
N VAL A 63 -0.63 -4.93 0.11
CA VAL A 63 0.55 -4.36 0.74
C VAL A 63 0.35 -4.27 2.24
N ALA A 64 1.24 -4.92 2.98
CA ALA A 64 1.35 -4.76 4.42
C ALA A 64 2.34 -3.63 4.68
N TYR A 65 1.92 -2.63 5.43
CA TYR A 65 2.72 -1.46 5.76
C TYR A 65 2.54 -1.07 7.22
N LEU A 66 3.57 -0.43 7.76
CA LEU A 66 3.51 0.26 9.03
C LEU A 66 3.19 1.72 8.72
N ALA A 67 2.16 2.26 9.35
CA ALA A 67 1.89 3.67 9.28
C ALA A 67 1.78 4.29 10.66
N ASP A 68 2.24 5.54 10.76
CA ASP A 68 2.01 6.41 11.89
C ASP A 68 0.84 7.34 11.53
N ASP A 69 -0.33 7.04 12.10
CA ASP A 69 -1.53 7.86 12.00
C ASP A 69 -1.58 8.96 13.08
N GLY A 70 -0.50 9.15 13.86
CA GLY A 70 -0.46 10.08 14.99
C GLY A 70 -1.37 9.69 16.17
N GLU A 71 -2.32 8.77 15.96
CA GLU A 71 -3.16 8.16 16.98
C GLU A 71 -2.37 7.05 17.69
N GLY A 72 -1.68 7.44 18.76
CA GLY A 72 -1.12 6.49 19.71
C GLY A 72 -2.20 5.53 20.23
N TYR A 73 -2.20 4.30 19.73
CA TYR A 73 -2.82 3.12 20.32
C TYR A 73 -4.30 3.32 20.77
N GLY A 74 -5.23 3.26 19.83
CA GLY A 74 -6.61 2.93 20.15
C GLY A 74 -6.72 1.48 20.64
N VAL A 75 -6.40 1.22 21.93
CA VAL A 75 -6.92 0.04 22.63
C VAL A 75 -8.43 0.12 22.52
N ARG A 76 -9.04 -0.73 21.70
CA ARG A 76 -10.50 -0.94 21.78
C ARG A 76 -10.77 -1.72 23.08
N PRO A 77 -11.68 -1.22 23.95
CA PRO A 77 -12.06 -1.87 25.20
C PRO A 77 -12.83 -3.18 24.98
#